data_AF-A0A7S2AK32-F1
#
_entry.id   AF-A0A7S2AK32-F1
#
_cell.length_a   1.000
_cell.length_b   1.000
_cell.length_c   1.000
_cell.angle_alpha   90.00
_cell.angle_beta   90.00
_cell.angle_gamma   90.00
#
_symmetry.space_group_name_H-M   'P 1'
#
loop_
_entity.id
_entity.type
_entity.pdbx_description
1 polymer ?
#
loop_
_entity_poly.entity_id
_entity_poly.type
_entity_poly.pdbx_seq_one_letter_code
_entity_poly.pdbx_strand_id
1 'polypeptide(L)'
;TSGLVSRWNLVQHLMKRAVTYPDRAAQDAKGLVFEWKELSLPEEGIAIVGSPVVTLSLALGGNATDAAVFVYLEEVNPDSGATNYITEGSLRVSHRATPGGGDGRPGAFDSVHRTYSDKDMQVLNPEEFTSVELVLEPIAYVVPP
;
A
#
# COMPACT_ATOMS: atom_id res chain seq x y z
N THR A 1 -9.16 -5.82 -5.14
CA THR A 1 -10.45 -5.66 -4.43
C THR A 1 -11.61 -5.96 -5.37
N SER A 2 -12.19 -7.16 -5.25
CA SER A 2 -13.39 -7.56 -6.02
C SER A 2 -14.66 -7.39 -5.17
N GLY A 3 -15.84 -7.42 -5.79
CA GLY A 3 -17.15 -7.32 -5.11
C GLY A 3 -18.06 -6.25 -5.70
N LEU A 4 -19.38 -6.42 -5.54
CA LEU A 4 -20.40 -5.55 -6.15
C LEU A 4 -20.25 -4.07 -5.74
N VAL A 5 -19.86 -3.83 -4.49
CA VAL A 5 -19.66 -2.49 -3.91
C VAL A 5 -18.19 -2.07 -3.85
N SER A 6 -17.32 -2.70 -4.63
CA SER A 6 -15.92 -2.32 -4.70
C SER A 6 -15.78 -0.87 -5.20
N ARG A 7 -14.78 -0.14 -4.70
CA ARG A 7 -14.50 1.24 -5.16
C ARG A 7 -14.29 1.35 -6.68
N TRP A 8 -13.89 0.25 -7.32
CA TRP A 8 -13.72 0.18 -8.77
C TRP A 8 -15.05 0.19 -9.55
N ASN A 9 -16.17 -0.08 -8.87
CA ASN A 9 -17.51 0.03 -9.43
C ASN A 9 -18.15 1.40 -9.16
N LEU A 10 -17.39 2.37 -8.64
CA LEU A 10 -17.91 3.71 -8.40
C LEU A 10 -18.25 4.41 -9.72
N VAL A 11 -19.51 4.79 -9.89
CA VAL A 11 -20.03 5.56 -11.03
C VAL A 11 -19.65 7.06 -10.96
N GLN A 12 -18.58 7.42 -10.25
CA GLN A 12 -18.18 8.82 -10.08
C GLN A 12 -17.85 9.51 -11.41
N HIS A 13 -17.31 8.76 -12.39
CA HIS A 13 -17.10 9.24 -13.74
C HIS A 13 -18.42 9.57 -14.46
N LEU A 14 -19.48 8.76 -14.29
CA LEU A 14 -20.82 9.06 -14.82
C LEU A 14 -21.45 10.26 -14.11
N MET A 15 -21.19 10.40 -12.80
CA MET A 15 -21.70 11.49 -11.98
C MET A 15 -20.87 12.79 -12.09
N LYS A 16 -19.77 12.78 -12.85
CA LYS A 16 -18.81 13.90 -12.95
C LYS A 16 -18.37 14.46 -11.59
N ARG A 17 -18.21 13.58 -10.59
CA ARG A 17 -17.70 13.95 -9.27
C ARG A 17 -16.24 13.54 -9.15
N ALA A 18 -15.42 14.42 -8.60
CA ALA A 18 -14.05 14.08 -8.25
C ALA A 18 -14.04 13.04 -7.12
N VAL A 19 -13.16 12.05 -7.22
CA VAL A 19 -12.78 11.23 -6.08
C VAL A 19 -11.85 12.10 -5.23
N THR A 20 -12.33 12.57 -4.08
CA THR A 20 -11.49 13.29 -3.13
C THR A 20 -11.31 12.46 -1.87
N TYR A 21 -10.09 12.45 -1.36
CA TYR A 21 -9.77 11.91 -0.05
C TYR A 21 -9.52 13.11 0.86
N PRO A 22 -10.47 13.47 1.73
CA PRO A 22 -10.24 14.53 2.72
C PRO A 22 -9.21 14.06 3.75
N ASP A 23 -8.83 14.95 4.67
CA ASP A 23 -7.94 14.65 5.79
C ASP A 23 -8.19 13.24 6.36
N ARG A 24 -7.11 12.45 6.36
CA ARG A 24 -7.12 11.04 6.71
C ARG A 24 -6.67 10.74 8.13
N ALA A 25 -6.37 11.73 8.97
CA ALA A 25 -5.91 11.49 10.34
C ALA A 25 -6.82 10.52 11.14
N ALA A 26 -8.15 10.59 10.95
CA ALA A 26 -9.11 9.68 11.58
C ALA A 26 -9.06 8.23 11.03
N GLN A 27 -8.59 8.04 9.80
CA GLN A 27 -8.38 6.74 9.17
C GLN A 27 -7.08 6.11 9.67
N ASP A 28 -6.04 6.91 9.84
CA ASP A 28 -4.72 6.47 10.31
C ASP A 28 -4.82 5.84 11.71
N ALA A 29 -5.64 6.44 12.57
CA ALA A 29 -5.93 5.94 13.92
C ALA A 29 -6.56 4.53 13.97
N LYS A 30 -7.00 3.96 12.84
CA LYS A 30 -7.57 2.61 12.74
C LYS A 30 -6.53 1.55 12.39
N GLY A 31 -5.29 1.94 12.08
CA GLY A 31 -4.22 1.06 11.63
C GLY A 31 -2.93 1.23 12.43
N LEU A 32 -1.87 0.59 11.94
CA LEU A 32 -0.51 0.81 12.40
C LEU A 32 0.09 1.96 11.59
N VAL A 33 0.57 2.99 12.30
CA VAL A 33 1.17 4.18 11.68
C VAL A 33 2.67 4.18 11.94
N PHE A 34 3.44 4.29 10.86
CA PHE A 34 4.88 4.48 10.89
C PHE A 34 5.17 5.88 10.38
N GLU A 35 5.39 6.80 11.31
CA GLU A 35 5.59 8.21 11.00
C GLU A 35 7.07 8.58 11.12
N TRP A 36 7.59 9.28 10.12
CA TRP A 36 8.95 9.82 10.15
C TRP A 36 8.93 11.21 10.79
N LYS A 37 9.23 11.31 12.09
CA LYS A 37 9.04 12.55 12.86
C LYS A 37 10.12 13.63 12.68
N GLU A 38 11.28 13.28 12.12
CA GLU A 38 12.44 14.19 12.00
C GLU A 38 13.06 14.11 10.59
N LEU A 39 12.26 14.40 9.56
CA LEU A 39 12.79 14.49 8.21
C LEU A 39 13.11 15.96 7.93
N SER A 40 14.38 16.36 8.01
CA SER A 40 14.81 17.63 7.41
C SER A 40 14.77 17.45 5.90
N LEU A 41 13.62 17.78 5.32
CA LEU A 41 13.41 17.77 3.88
C LEU A 41 14.27 18.87 3.22
N PRO A 42 14.79 18.64 2.00
CA PRO A 42 15.36 19.71 1.19
C PRO A 42 14.34 20.82 0.96
N GLU A 43 14.79 22.07 0.74
CA GLU A 43 13.88 23.20 0.45
C GLU A 43 12.98 22.94 -0.77
N GLU A 44 13.48 22.15 -1.73
CA GLU A 44 12.76 21.71 -2.92
C GLU A 44 11.75 20.57 -2.67
N GLY A 45 11.71 20.02 -1.45
CA GLY A 45 10.92 18.83 -1.10
C GLY A 45 11.55 17.52 -1.59
N ILE A 46 10.83 16.41 -1.44
CA ILE A 46 11.24 15.09 -1.95
C ILE A 46 10.28 14.63 -3.05
N ALA A 47 10.83 14.36 -4.23
CA ALA A 47 10.10 13.72 -5.32
C ALA A 47 10.09 12.20 -5.15
N ILE A 48 8.90 11.61 -5.12
CA ILE A 48 8.66 10.17 -5.15
C ILE A 48 8.10 9.83 -6.53
N VAL A 49 8.87 9.08 -7.33
CA VAL A 49 8.52 8.75 -8.71
C VAL A 49 8.66 7.25 -8.96
N GLY A 50 7.63 6.64 -9.54
CA GLY A 50 7.54 5.20 -9.78
C GLY A 50 6.66 4.51 -8.74
N SER A 51 6.88 3.22 -8.53
CA SER A 51 6.12 2.41 -7.58
C SER A 51 6.91 2.17 -6.29
N PRO A 52 6.47 2.75 -5.15
CA PRO A 52 7.05 2.40 -3.86
C PRO A 52 6.91 0.90 -3.57
N VAL A 53 7.93 0.31 -2.93
CA VAL A 53 7.91 -1.09 -2.50
C VAL A 53 8.05 -1.13 -0.98
N VAL A 54 7.16 -1.88 -0.33
CA VAL A 54 7.11 -2.01 1.12
C VAL A 54 7.38 -3.46 1.49
N THR A 55 8.38 -3.66 2.35
CA THR A 55 8.70 -4.96 2.93
C THR A 55 8.26 -4.97 4.39
N LEU A 56 7.36 -5.88 4.74
CA LEU A 56 6.84 -6.06 6.09
C LEU A 56 7.25 -7.43 6.64
N SER A 57 7.69 -7.47 7.89
CA SER A 57 7.78 -8.70 8.66
C SER A 57 6.58 -8.74 9.61
N LEU A 58 5.70 -9.73 9.43
CA LEU A 58 4.48 -9.83 10.23
C LEU A 58 4.25 -11.27 10.71
N ALA A 59 3.64 -11.41 11.88
CA ALA A 59 3.11 -12.67 12.40
C ALA A 59 1.62 -12.49 12.71
N LEU A 60 0.83 -13.54 12.54
CA LEU A 60 -0.59 -13.52 12.88
C LEU A 60 -0.80 -14.14 14.25
N GLY A 61 -1.55 -13.45 15.10
CA GLY A 61 -1.89 -13.94 16.43
C GLY A 61 -2.95 -15.06 16.40
N GLY A 62 -2.91 -15.95 17.39
CA GLY A 62 -3.94 -16.96 17.60
C GLY A 62 -3.88 -18.10 16.58
N ASN A 63 -4.99 -18.37 15.89
CA ASN A 63 -5.08 -19.43 14.88
C ASN A 63 -5.31 -18.88 13.45
N ALA A 64 -5.10 -17.58 13.25
CA ALA A 64 -5.24 -16.97 11.94
C ALA A 64 -4.12 -17.44 11.00
N THR A 65 -4.49 -17.88 9.81
CA THR A 65 -3.57 -18.48 8.84
C THR A 65 -3.44 -17.67 7.55
N ASP A 66 -4.10 -16.52 7.48
CA ASP A 66 -4.09 -15.62 6.34
C ASP A 66 -4.50 -14.20 6.75
N ALA A 67 -4.11 -13.21 5.97
CA ALA A 67 -4.46 -11.81 6.21
C ALA A 67 -4.57 -11.03 4.90
N ALA A 68 -5.40 -9.99 4.90
CA ALA A 68 -5.37 -8.95 3.89
C ALA A 68 -4.65 -7.72 4.46
N VAL A 69 -3.56 -7.32 3.82
CA VAL A 69 -2.78 -6.14 4.20
C VAL A 69 -3.07 -5.03 3.20
N PHE A 70 -3.37 -3.85 3.72
CA PHE A 70 -3.50 -2.61 2.97
C PHE A 70 -2.45 -1.65 3.52
N VAL A 71 -1.62 -1.10 2.64
CA VAL A 71 -0.61 -0.11 3.00
C VAL A 71 -0.93 1.18 2.28
N TYR A 72 -0.81 2.29 3.00
CA TYR A 72 -0.98 3.64 2.49
C TYR A 72 0.32 4.39 2.70
N LEU A 73 0.74 5.12 1.67
CA LEU A 73 1.75 6.15 1.79
C LEU A 73 1.02 7.48 1.82
N GLU A 74 1.31 8.27 2.84
CA GLU A 74 0.61 9.50 3.16
C GLU A 74 1.62 10.59 3.54
N GLU A 75 1.26 11.84 3.27
CA GLU A 75 1.98 13.02 3.74
C GLU A 75 1.22 13.57 4.96
N VAL A 76 1.94 13.87 6.04
CA VAL A 76 1.39 14.58 7.19
C VAL A 76 1.87 16.02 7.12
N ASN A 77 0.93 16.97 7.07
CA ASN A 77 1.29 18.38 7.12
C ASN A 77 1.78 18.73 8.53
N PRO A 78 3.01 19.25 8.70
CA PRO A 78 3.61 19.45 10.03
C PRO A 78 2.89 20.51 10.87
N ASP A 79 2.27 21.51 10.23
CA ASP A 79 1.61 22.62 10.94
C ASP A 79 0.19 22.27 11.39
N SER A 80 -0.59 21.64 10.51
CA SER A 80 -2.01 21.33 10.74
C SER A 80 -2.25 19.91 11.25
N GLY A 81 -1.29 19.00 11.08
CA GLY A 81 -1.44 17.57 11.33
C GLY A 81 -2.38 16.85 10.35
N ALA A 82 -2.81 17.52 9.28
CA ALA A 82 -3.69 16.92 8.28
C ALA A 82 -2.94 15.85 7.47
N THR A 83 -3.58 14.70 7.26
CA THR A 83 -3.01 13.60 6.47
C THR A 83 -3.55 13.62 5.05
N ASN A 84 -2.65 13.77 4.08
CA ASN A 84 -2.92 13.71 2.65
C ASN A 84 -2.54 12.34 2.09
N TYR A 85 -3.45 11.79 1.29
CA TYR A 85 -3.25 10.53 0.59
C TYR A 85 -2.28 10.67 -0.59
N ILE A 86 -1.21 9.85 -0.64
CA ILE A 86 -0.29 9.81 -1.77
C ILE A 86 -0.58 8.59 -2.66
N THR A 87 -0.42 7.37 -2.12
CA THR A 87 -0.63 6.11 -2.85
C THR A 87 -0.94 4.97 -1.90
N GLU A 88 -1.31 3.82 -2.45
CA GLU A 88 -1.69 2.64 -1.71
C GLU A 88 -1.27 1.36 -2.41
N GLY A 89 -1.33 0.26 -1.67
CA GLY A 89 -1.20 -1.09 -2.19
C GLY A 89 -1.95 -2.07 -1.30
N SER A 90 -2.31 -3.22 -1.85
CA SER A 90 -2.93 -4.28 -1.06
C SER A 90 -2.47 -5.66 -1.48
N LEU A 91 -2.32 -6.56 -0.51
CA LEU A 91 -1.93 -7.95 -0.74
C LEU A 91 -2.65 -8.85 0.26
N ARG A 92 -3.22 -9.94 -0.23
CA ARG A 92 -3.56 -11.09 0.61
C ARG A 92 -2.28 -11.90 0.81
N VAL A 93 -1.86 -12.03 2.07
CA VAL A 93 -0.50 -12.46 2.43
C VAL A 93 -0.20 -13.90 2.00
N SER A 94 -1.23 -14.74 1.84
CA SER A 94 -1.07 -16.06 1.23
C SER A 94 -0.51 -16.02 -0.20
N HIS A 95 -0.68 -14.92 -0.95
CA HIS A 95 -0.12 -14.74 -2.29
C HIS A 95 1.25 -14.04 -2.28
N ARG A 96 1.97 -14.01 -1.15
CA ARG A 96 3.30 -13.38 -1.02
C ARG A 96 4.41 -14.01 -1.84
N ALA A 97 4.20 -15.19 -2.45
CA ALA A 97 5.19 -15.83 -3.31
C ALA A 97 5.44 -14.97 -4.56
N THR A 98 6.63 -14.39 -4.67
CA THR A 98 7.14 -13.83 -5.93
C THR A 98 7.96 -14.92 -6.63
N PRO A 99 7.87 -15.09 -7.96
CA PRO A 99 8.89 -15.76 -8.74
C PRO A 99 10.15 -14.93 -8.55
N GLY A 100 11.04 -15.43 -7.68
CA GLY A 100 12.31 -14.78 -7.41
C GLY A 100 13.06 -14.54 -8.73
N GLY A 101 13.67 -13.36 -8.86
CA GLY A 101 14.58 -13.07 -9.97
C GLY A 101 13.94 -12.48 -11.23
N GLY A 102 12.89 -11.67 -11.12
CA GLY A 102 12.50 -10.79 -12.21
C GLY A 102 13.40 -9.55 -12.25
N ASP A 103 14.10 -9.36 -13.36
CA ASP A 103 14.72 -8.12 -13.85
C ASP A 103 13.72 -6.96 -14.10
N GLY A 104 12.55 -7.02 -13.44
CA GLY A 104 11.44 -6.10 -13.59
C GLY A 104 11.84 -4.71 -13.13
N ARG A 105 11.69 -3.73 -14.02
CA ARG A 105 11.88 -2.33 -13.67
C ARG A 105 10.80 -1.93 -12.66
N PRO A 106 11.12 -1.17 -11.60
CA PRO A 106 10.10 -0.54 -10.78
C PRO A 106 9.07 0.21 -11.67
N GLY A 107 7.78 -0.14 -11.57
CA GLY A 107 6.73 0.42 -12.41
C GLY A 107 6.47 -0.31 -13.74
N ALA A 108 7.06 -1.48 -13.98
CA ALA A 108 6.75 -2.32 -15.12
C ALA A 108 5.31 -2.87 -15.00
N PHE A 109 4.43 -2.45 -15.91
CA PHE A 109 3.03 -2.87 -15.95
C PHE A 109 2.85 -4.33 -16.39
N ASP A 110 3.89 -4.94 -16.96
CA ASP A 110 3.93 -6.31 -17.49
C ASP A 110 4.60 -7.30 -16.53
N SER A 111 5.16 -6.84 -15.42
CA SER A 111 5.84 -7.69 -14.44
C SER A 111 4.90 -8.08 -13.29
N VAL A 112 3.73 -8.63 -13.61
CA VAL A 112 2.85 -9.21 -12.58
C VAL A 112 3.50 -10.50 -12.09
N HIS A 113 4.38 -10.35 -11.09
CA HIS A 113 5.17 -11.45 -10.57
C HIS A 113 4.26 -12.51 -9.89
N ARG A 114 3.05 -12.19 -9.43
CA ARG A 114 2.23 -13.12 -8.64
C ARG A 114 1.17 -13.82 -9.51
N THR A 115 1.01 -15.13 -9.33
CA THR A 115 -0.02 -15.89 -10.06
C THR A 115 -1.44 -15.61 -9.55
N TYR A 116 -1.57 -15.26 -8.27
CA TYR A 116 -2.84 -15.11 -7.54
C TYR A 116 -3.78 -16.31 -7.61
N SER A 117 -3.27 -17.48 -8.01
CA SER A 117 -4.08 -18.69 -8.07
C SER A 117 -4.18 -19.35 -6.70
N ASP A 118 -5.32 -19.97 -6.40
CA ASP A 118 -5.55 -20.64 -5.11
C ASP A 118 -4.53 -21.76 -4.85
N LYS A 119 -4.10 -22.48 -5.89
CA LYS A 119 -3.11 -23.56 -5.78
C LYS A 119 -1.70 -23.08 -5.41
N ASP A 120 -1.41 -21.80 -5.64
CA ASP A 120 -0.09 -21.20 -5.35
C ASP A 120 -0.12 -20.41 -4.03
N MET A 121 -1.23 -20.43 -3.29
CA MET A 121 -1.32 -19.82 -1.97
C MET A 121 -0.39 -20.52 -0.98
N GLN A 122 0.42 -19.73 -0.28
CA GLN A 122 1.24 -20.16 0.84
C GLN A 122 0.56 -19.73 2.14
N VAL A 123 -0.10 -20.65 2.83
CA VAL A 123 -0.74 -20.36 4.13
C VAL A 123 0.30 -19.88 5.15
N LEU A 124 -0.07 -18.99 6.06
CA LEU A 124 0.80 -18.54 7.16
C LEU A 124 0.71 -19.51 8.33
N ASN A 125 1.86 -19.77 8.94
CA ASN A 125 1.92 -20.43 10.24
C ASN A 125 1.62 -19.37 11.33
N PRO A 126 0.65 -19.62 12.23
CA PRO A 126 0.38 -18.69 13.32
C PRO A 126 1.61 -18.45 14.20
N GLU A 127 1.76 -17.24 14.73
CA GLU A 127 2.88 -16.79 15.57
C GLU A 127 4.27 -16.82 14.89
N GLU A 128 4.37 -17.18 13.61
CA GLU A 128 5.63 -17.18 12.84
C GLU A 128 5.74 -15.89 12.01
N PHE A 129 6.87 -15.20 12.15
CA PHE A 129 7.17 -14.03 11.32
C PHE A 129 7.41 -14.42 9.87
N THR A 130 6.64 -13.80 8.99
CA THR A 130 6.70 -13.97 7.55
C THR A 130 7.08 -12.64 6.91
N SER A 131 8.09 -12.65 6.03
CA SER A 131 8.43 -11.49 5.20
C SER A 131 7.50 -11.39 4.00
N VAL A 132 7.01 -10.19 3.73
CA VAL A 132 6.04 -9.90 2.68
C VAL A 132 6.46 -8.63 1.95
N GLU A 133 6.52 -8.72 0.62
CA GLU A 133 6.77 -7.58 -0.25
C GLU A 133 5.49 -7.17 -0.98
N LEU A 134 5.16 -5.89 -0.92
CA LEU A 134 4.02 -5.26 -1.56
C LEU A 134 4.51 -4.07 -2.40
N VAL A 135 4.01 -3.99 -3.63
CA VAL A 135 4.19 -2.81 -4.50
C VAL A 135 2.97 -1.91 -4.36
N LEU A 136 3.19 -0.60 -4.17
CA LEU A 136 2.13 0.41 -4.18
C LEU A 136 1.91 0.92 -5.62
N GLU A 137 0.74 1.51 -5.87
CA GLU A 137 0.41 2.09 -7.17
C GLU A 137 1.44 3.17 -7.56
N PRO A 138 1.86 3.22 -8.84
CA PRO A 138 2.87 4.16 -9.30
C PRO A 138 2.40 5.61 -9.18
N ILE A 139 3.31 6.47 -8.75
CA ILE A 139 3.06 7.90 -8.58
C ILE A 139 4.19 8.77 -9.16
N ALA A 140 3.88 10.04 -9.34
CA ALA A 140 4.85 11.13 -9.38
C ALA A 140 4.32 12.22 -8.43
N TYR A 141 4.86 12.25 -7.20
CA TYR A 141 4.41 13.14 -6.12
C TYR A 141 5.62 13.88 -5.53
N VAL A 142 5.45 15.14 -5.13
CA VAL A 142 6.46 15.89 -4.39
C VAL A 142 5.92 16.12 -2.99
N VAL A 143 6.60 15.55 -1.99
CA VAL A 143 6.37 15.86 -0.59
C VAL A 143 7.01 17.24 -0.34
N PRO A 144 6.22 18.27 0.02
CA PRO A 144 6.75 19.60 0.31
C PRO A 144 7.61 19.58 1.58
N PRO A 145 8.53 20.55 1.73
CA PRO A 145 9.39 20.67 2.91
C PRO A 145 8.61 20.86 4.22
#